data_AF-A0AB38R0V6-F1
#
_entry.id   AF-A0AB38R0V6-F1
#
_cell.length_a   1.000
_cell.length_b   1.000
_cell.length_c   1.000
_cell.angle_alpha   90.00
_cell.angle_beta   90.00
_cell.angle_gamma   90.00
#
_symmetry.space_group_name_H-M   'P 1'
#
loop_
_entity.id
_entity.type
_entity.pdbx_description
1 polymer ?
#
loop_
_entity_poly.entity_id
_entity_poly.type
_entity_poly.pdbx_seq_one_letter_code
_entity_poly.pdbx_strand_id
1 'polypeptide(L)'
;MKIKNSILSLLLIASFSLGGCSLISELKHTASKNMAIDKRLPIYELNKQNFKEITYKDKTYIIQKSVIKPGSLQKPIGRVSQSITINEKNEILSKKELREVEILPNKKEEKRFHLNFGWVYSIKNISPDEKIAVVVNNEYRVAKIKK
;
A
#
# COMPACT_ATOMS: atom_id res chain seq x y z
N MET A 1 21.45 44.10 -31.09
CA MET A 1 20.61 42.90 -31.33
C MET A 1 20.70 41.94 -30.13
N LYS A 2 20.13 42.29 -28.96
CA LYS A 2 20.17 41.45 -27.74
C LYS A 2 18.79 41.14 -27.13
N ILE A 3 17.74 41.77 -27.65
CA ILE A 3 16.36 41.65 -27.11
C ILE A 3 15.65 40.39 -27.64
N LYS A 4 15.94 39.96 -28.87
CA LYS A 4 15.28 38.79 -29.51
C LYS A 4 15.57 37.46 -28.80
N ASN A 5 16.78 37.28 -28.24
CA ASN A 5 17.17 36.02 -27.59
C ASN A 5 16.56 35.88 -26.19
N SER A 6 16.30 36.99 -25.49
CA SER A 6 15.67 37.02 -24.15
C SER A 6 14.17 36.66 -24.22
N ILE A 7 13.48 37.15 -25.25
CA ILE A 7 12.06 36.84 -25.48
C ILE A 7 11.87 35.36 -25.88
N LEU A 8 12.80 34.81 -26.68
CA LEU A 8 12.77 33.40 -27.07
C LEU A 8 12.94 32.46 -25.87
N SER A 9 13.78 32.82 -24.90
CA SER A 9 13.94 32.06 -23.65
C SER A 9 12.72 32.13 -22.72
N LEU A 10 12.01 33.26 -22.64
CA LEU A 10 10.77 33.36 -21.86
C LEU A 10 9.63 32.52 -22.46
N LEU A 11 9.52 32.48 -23.79
CA LEU A 11 8.51 31.68 -24.50
C LEU A 11 8.74 30.17 -24.33
N LEU A 12 9.99 29.72 -24.23
CA LEU A 12 10.34 28.33 -23.95
C LEU A 12 9.99 27.90 -22.52
N ILE A 13 10.14 28.78 -21.52
CA ILE A 13 9.76 28.47 -20.13
C ILE A 13 8.23 28.43 -19.98
N ALA A 14 7.51 29.27 -20.73
CA ALA A 14 6.05 29.29 -20.73
C ALA A 14 5.40 28.07 -21.43
N SER A 15 6.12 27.38 -22.33
CA SER A 15 5.64 26.14 -22.94
C SER A 15 5.86 24.90 -22.06
N PHE A 16 6.83 24.92 -21.14
CA PHE A 16 7.01 23.86 -20.14
C PHE A 16 5.97 23.90 -19.01
N SER A 17 5.34 25.05 -18.75
CA SER A 17 4.32 25.19 -17.68
C SER A 17 2.91 24.70 -18.10
N LEU A 18 2.65 24.48 -19.39
CA LEU A 18 1.34 24.04 -19.89
C LEU A 18 1.12 22.52 -19.82
N GLY A 19 2.18 21.71 -19.81
CA GLY A 19 2.10 20.24 -19.70
C GLY A 19 1.86 19.72 -18.28
N GLY A 20 2.08 20.54 -17.25
CA GLY A 20 1.93 20.12 -15.85
C GLY A 20 0.47 20.04 -15.39
N CYS A 21 -0.42 20.87 -15.94
CA CYS A 21 -1.81 20.97 -15.46
C CYS A 21 -2.65 19.73 -15.80
N SER A 22 -2.43 19.09 -16.94
CA SER A 22 -3.15 17.86 -17.33
C SER A 22 -2.76 16.67 -16.44
N LEU A 23 -1.46 16.49 -16.16
CA LEU A 23 -0.99 15.45 -15.26
C LEU A 23 -1.50 15.65 -13.83
N ILE A 24 -1.49 16.90 -13.34
CA ILE A 24 -2.01 17.22 -12.00
C ILE A 24 -3.52 16.95 -11.90
N SER A 25 -4.29 17.31 -12.94
CA SER A 25 -5.74 17.08 -12.94
C SER A 25 -6.07 15.57 -13.03
N GLU A 26 -5.34 14.81 -13.83
CA GLU A 26 -5.45 13.34 -13.91
C GLU A 26 -5.10 12.65 -12.59
N LEU A 27 -4.01 13.08 -11.94
CA LEU A 27 -3.63 12.58 -10.61
C LEU A 27 -4.72 12.88 -9.58
N LYS A 28 -5.24 14.10 -9.55
CA LYS A 28 -6.33 14.50 -8.65
C LYS A 28 -7.59 13.67 -8.89
N HIS A 29 -7.96 13.46 -10.15
CA HIS A 29 -9.12 12.65 -10.52
C HIS A 29 -8.93 11.19 -10.09
N THR A 30 -7.77 10.61 -10.36
CA THR A 30 -7.41 9.24 -9.98
C THR A 30 -7.42 9.08 -8.46
N ALA A 31 -6.83 10.00 -7.72
CA ALA A 31 -6.85 10.02 -6.27
C ALA A 31 -8.28 10.11 -5.72
N SER A 32 -9.11 11.01 -6.26
CA SER A 32 -10.51 11.15 -5.85
C SER A 32 -11.33 9.88 -6.10
N LYS A 33 -11.14 9.24 -7.26
CA LYS A 33 -11.76 7.96 -7.60
C LYS A 33 -11.32 6.86 -6.63
N ASN A 34 -10.02 6.76 -6.35
CA ASN A 34 -9.47 5.77 -5.42
C ASN A 34 -9.96 6.00 -3.99
N MET A 35 -10.07 7.25 -3.54
CA MET A 35 -10.66 7.58 -2.24
C MET A 35 -12.14 7.20 -2.15
N ALA A 36 -12.91 7.43 -3.23
CA ALA A 36 -14.32 7.06 -3.27
C ALA A 36 -14.51 5.53 -3.22
N ILE A 37 -13.64 4.76 -3.88
CA ILE A 37 -13.60 3.30 -3.78
C ILE A 37 -13.24 2.89 -2.34
N ASP A 38 -12.12 3.40 -1.81
CA ASP A 38 -11.59 3.08 -0.48
C ASP A 38 -12.62 3.28 0.64
N LYS A 39 -13.42 4.36 0.57
CA LYS A 39 -14.51 4.63 1.53
C LYS A 39 -15.59 3.57 1.57
N ARG A 40 -15.77 2.80 0.50
CA ARG A 40 -16.83 1.77 0.37
C ARG A 40 -16.31 0.35 0.52
N LEU A 41 -14.99 0.16 0.52
CA LEU A 41 -14.40 -1.17 0.61
C LEU A 41 -14.60 -1.77 2.01
N PRO A 42 -15.01 -3.04 2.09
CA PRO A 42 -15.01 -3.77 3.34
C PRO A 42 -13.65 -3.78 4.01
N ILE A 43 -13.64 -3.71 5.34
CA ILE A 43 -12.43 -3.80 6.15
C ILE A 43 -12.22 -5.26 6.53
N TYR A 44 -11.06 -5.80 6.18
CA TYR A 44 -10.58 -7.10 6.61
C TYR A 44 -9.74 -6.90 7.87
N GLU A 45 -10.05 -7.66 8.91
CA GLU A 45 -9.34 -7.63 10.18
C GLU A 45 -8.07 -8.47 10.08
N LEU A 46 -6.92 -7.85 10.33
CA LEU A 46 -5.63 -8.53 10.43
C LEU A 46 -5.52 -9.28 11.76
N ASN A 47 -5.15 -10.55 11.72
CA ASN A 47 -4.76 -11.29 12.91
C ASN A 47 -3.43 -10.75 13.45
N LYS A 48 -3.49 -9.92 14.50
CA LYS A 48 -2.33 -9.28 15.12
C LYS A 48 -1.46 -10.22 15.97
N GLN A 49 -1.89 -11.47 16.18
CA GLN A 49 -1.07 -12.47 16.88
C GLN A 49 -0.05 -13.12 15.93
N ASN A 50 -0.42 -13.32 14.66
CA ASN A 50 0.43 -14.06 13.71
C ASN A 50 0.78 -13.28 12.43
N PHE A 51 0.10 -12.17 12.13
CA PHE A 51 0.27 -11.33 10.94
C PHE A 51 0.15 -12.07 9.60
N LYS A 52 -0.44 -13.27 9.60
CA LYS A 52 -0.53 -14.18 8.45
C LYS A 52 -1.97 -14.43 8.03
N GLU A 53 -2.94 -13.97 8.80
CA GLU A 53 -4.35 -14.20 8.54
C GLU A 53 -5.11 -12.88 8.48
N ILE A 54 -6.09 -12.82 7.58
CA ILE A 54 -7.07 -11.74 7.53
C ILE A 54 -8.48 -12.32 7.54
N THR A 55 -9.40 -11.66 8.22
CA THR A 55 -10.78 -12.13 8.38
C THR A 55 -11.75 -11.06 7.94
N TYR A 56 -12.79 -11.45 7.20
CA TYR A 56 -13.93 -10.59 6.91
C TYR A 56 -15.22 -11.40 6.99
N LYS A 57 -16.13 -10.99 7.88
CA LYS A 57 -17.28 -11.80 8.31
C LYS A 57 -16.76 -13.17 8.81
N ASP A 58 -17.41 -14.26 8.42
CA ASP A 58 -17.05 -15.61 8.84
C ASP A 58 -15.98 -16.28 7.95
N LYS A 59 -15.25 -15.48 7.14
CA LYS A 59 -14.22 -15.99 6.21
C LYS A 59 -12.84 -15.52 6.64
N THR A 60 -12.01 -16.46 7.04
CA THR A 60 -10.59 -16.24 7.33
C THR A 60 -9.73 -16.71 6.16
N TYR A 61 -8.73 -15.91 5.79
CA TYR A 61 -7.79 -16.21 4.71
C TYR A 61 -6.36 -16.23 5.25
N ILE A 62 -5.58 -17.24 4.86
CA ILE A 62 -4.17 -17.39 5.21
C ILE A 62 -3.31 -16.83 4.07
N ILE A 63 -2.58 -15.75 4.35
CA ILE A 63 -1.63 -15.10 3.45
C ILE A 63 -0.44 -16.03 3.19
N GLN A 64 -0.19 -16.28 1.92
CA GLN A 64 0.89 -17.14 1.43
C GLN A 64 2.10 -16.32 1.01
N LYS A 65 3.27 -16.97 0.93
CA LYS A 65 4.48 -16.37 0.36
C LYS A 65 4.38 -16.15 -1.16
N SER A 66 3.49 -16.85 -1.86
CA SER A 66 3.35 -16.71 -3.32
C SER A 66 2.86 -15.32 -3.72
N VAL A 67 3.55 -14.70 -4.68
CA VAL A 67 3.23 -13.40 -5.28
C VAL A 67 2.55 -13.62 -6.62
N ILE A 68 1.57 -12.78 -6.97
CA ILE A 68 0.97 -12.73 -8.31
C ILE A 68 1.23 -11.40 -9.00
N LYS A 69 1.20 -11.41 -10.33
CA LYS A 69 1.41 -10.21 -11.14
C LYS A 69 0.16 -9.33 -11.14
N PRO A 70 0.30 -7.99 -11.30
CA PRO A 70 -0.84 -7.07 -11.38
C PRO A 70 -1.87 -7.46 -12.46
N GLY A 71 -1.42 -8.02 -13.59
CA GLY A 71 -2.28 -8.47 -14.68
C GLY A 71 -3.24 -9.61 -14.31
N SER A 72 -3.02 -10.30 -13.18
CA SER A 72 -3.90 -11.35 -12.66
C SER A 72 -5.01 -10.81 -11.74
N LEU A 73 -4.95 -9.55 -11.34
CA LEU A 73 -5.94 -8.90 -10.49
C LEU A 73 -7.20 -8.54 -11.30
N GLN A 74 -8.37 -8.54 -10.66
CA GLN A 74 -9.62 -8.13 -11.29
C GLN A 74 -10.18 -6.84 -10.67
N LYS A 75 -10.77 -6.88 -9.48
CA LYS A 75 -11.32 -5.68 -8.82
C LYS A 75 -10.94 -5.64 -7.33
N PRO A 76 -10.80 -4.45 -6.72
CA PRO A 76 -10.69 -4.36 -5.28
C PRO A 76 -11.99 -4.84 -4.62
N ILE A 77 -11.86 -5.65 -3.58
CA ILE A 77 -12.97 -6.27 -2.83
C ILE A 77 -12.89 -6.01 -1.32
N GLY A 78 -11.83 -5.35 -0.86
CA GLY A 78 -11.65 -4.98 0.54
C GLY A 78 -10.32 -4.29 0.79
N ARG A 79 -10.05 -4.02 2.05
CA ARG A 79 -8.79 -3.43 2.51
C ARG A 79 -8.47 -3.87 3.92
N VAL A 80 -7.18 -3.96 4.23
CA VAL A 80 -6.68 -4.10 5.60
C VAL A 80 -6.25 -2.73 6.13
N SER A 81 -5.50 -1.97 5.32
CA SER A 81 -5.03 -0.60 5.60
C SER A 81 -4.35 -0.44 6.96
N GLN A 82 -3.43 -1.34 7.29
CA GLN A 82 -2.66 -1.32 8.54
C GLN A 82 -1.16 -1.34 8.27
N SER A 83 -0.44 -0.48 8.98
CA SER A 83 1.02 -0.43 8.98
C SER A 83 1.51 -0.63 10.42
N ILE A 84 2.32 -1.66 10.62
CA ILE A 84 2.74 -2.15 11.94
C ILE A 84 4.24 -2.41 11.88
N THR A 85 4.97 -2.03 12.92
CA THR A 85 6.36 -2.44 13.10
C THR A 85 6.42 -3.44 14.26
N ILE A 86 7.07 -4.57 14.03
CA ILE A 86 7.28 -5.61 15.03
C ILE A 86 8.76 -5.86 15.27
N ASN A 87 9.11 -6.41 16.43
CA ASN A 87 10.46 -6.93 16.68
C ASN A 87 10.58 -8.42 16.33
N GLU A 88 11.76 -9.02 16.59
CA GLU A 88 12.03 -10.45 16.34
C GLU A 88 11.11 -11.41 17.11
N LYS A 89 10.45 -10.94 18.17
CA LYS A 89 9.47 -11.73 18.95
C LYS A 89 8.04 -11.57 18.45
N ASN A 90 7.82 -10.84 17.37
CA ASN A 90 6.51 -10.43 16.85
C ASN A 90 5.73 -9.49 17.78
N GLU A 91 6.41 -8.79 18.68
CA GLU A 91 5.78 -7.77 19.54
C GLU A 91 5.59 -6.48 18.75
N ILE A 92 4.39 -5.88 18.83
CA ILE A 92 4.10 -4.61 18.14
C ILE A 92 4.76 -3.46 18.89
N LEU A 93 5.61 -2.71 18.20
CA LEU A 93 6.29 -1.55 18.76
C LEU A 93 5.34 -0.34 18.84
N SER A 94 5.32 0.31 19.99
CA SER A 94 4.58 1.55 20.21
C SER A 94 5.23 2.74 19.49
N LYS A 95 4.46 3.82 19.27
CA LYS A 95 5.01 5.07 18.74
C LYS A 95 6.11 5.68 19.62
N LYS A 96 6.16 5.35 20.92
CA LYS A 96 7.22 5.82 21.82
C LYS A 96 8.52 5.09 21.51
N GLU A 97 8.50 3.77 21.43
CA GLU A 97 9.66 2.93 21.08
C GLU A 97 10.19 3.23 19.68
N LEU A 98 9.30 3.53 18.73
CA LEU A 98 9.68 3.91 17.37
C LEU A 98 10.35 5.29 17.26
N ARG A 99 10.12 6.19 18.23
CA ARG A 99 10.70 7.54 18.26
C ARG A 99 11.91 7.65 19.16
N GLU A 100 12.24 6.60 19.91
CA GLU A 100 13.41 6.60 20.77
C GLU A 100 14.68 6.62 19.91
N VAL A 101 15.57 7.57 20.20
CA VAL A 101 16.89 7.69 19.58
C VAL A 101 17.92 7.33 20.64
N GLU A 102 18.75 6.35 20.36
CA GLU A 102 19.86 5.99 21.24
C GLU A 102 21.00 7.00 21.08
N ILE A 103 21.22 7.80 22.12
CA ILE A 103 22.33 8.76 22.17
C ILE A 103 23.65 8.04 22.51
N LEU A 104 23.57 6.97 23.31
CA LEU A 104 24.69 6.11 23.70
C LEU A 104 24.34 4.65 23.37
N PRO A 105 25.22 3.90 22.69
CA PRO A 105 24.96 2.51 22.29
C PRO A 105 25.11 1.58 23.49
N ASN A 106 24.09 1.57 24.35
CA ASN A 106 24.07 0.77 25.58
C ASN A 106 22.96 -0.29 25.57
N LYS A 107 22.11 -0.28 24.52
CA LYS A 107 21.09 -1.30 24.30
C LYS A 107 21.56 -2.26 23.22
N LYS A 108 21.13 -3.51 23.35
CA LYS A 108 21.31 -4.52 22.31
C LYS A 108 20.51 -4.10 21.09
N GLU A 109 21.13 -4.17 19.90
CA GLU A 109 20.45 -3.88 18.64
C GLU A 109 19.21 -4.78 18.51
N GLU A 110 18.03 -4.15 18.43
CA GLU A 110 16.75 -4.82 18.20
C GLU A 110 16.41 -4.76 16.72
N LYS A 111 16.27 -5.93 16.06
CA LYS A 111 15.79 -5.93 14.67
C LYS A 111 14.30 -5.61 14.62
N ARG A 112 13.94 -4.74 13.68
CA ARG A 112 12.58 -4.26 13.47
C ARG A 112 12.12 -4.63 12.07
N PHE A 113 10.90 -5.18 11.98
CA PHE A 113 10.27 -5.55 10.72
C PHE A 113 9.05 -4.66 10.48
N HIS A 114 9.06 -3.96 9.36
CA HIS A 114 7.92 -3.17 8.93
C HIS A 114 6.97 -4.01 8.09
N LEU A 115 5.70 -4.04 8.50
CA LEU A 115 4.62 -4.75 7.83
C LEU A 115 3.56 -3.75 7.38
N ASN A 116 3.32 -3.68 6.08
CA ASN A 116 2.31 -2.83 5.48
C ASN A 116 1.28 -3.68 4.74
N PHE A 117 0.02 -3.62 5.20
CA PHE A 117 -1.11 -4.33 4.63
C PHE A 117 -2.06 -3.34 3.96
N GLY A 118 -2.27 -3.51 2.66
CA GLY A 118 -3.04 -2.59 1.82
C GLY A 118 -4.39 -3.16 1.38
N TRP A 119 -4.67 -3.01 0.09
CA TRP A 119 -5.93 -3.43 -0.54
C TRP A 119 -6.01 -4.96 -0.72
N VAL A 120 -7.24 -5.43 -0.82
CA VAL A 120 -7.61 -6.82 -1.13
C VAL A 120 -8.32 -6.85 -2.48
N TYR A 121 -7.92 -7.76 -3.35
CA TYR A 121 -8.44 -7.89 -4.71
C TYR A 121 -8.97 -9.30 -4.99
N SER A 122 -9.98 -9.40 -5.84
CA SER A 122 -10.30 -10.66 -6.51
C SER A 122 -9.25 -10.99 -7.58
N ILE A 123 -9.04 -12.28 -7.81
CA ILE A 123 -8.12 -12.80 -8.83
C ILE A 123 -8.95 -13.25 -10.04
N LYS A 124 -8.47 -12.97 -11.25
CA LYS A 124 -9.15 -13.38 -12.49
C LYS A 124 -9.40 -14.90 -12.50
N ASN A 125 -10.61 -15.28 -12.89
CA ASN A 125 -11.04 -16.68 -13.03
C ASN A 125 -10.93 -17.53 -11.75
N ILE A 126 -10.86 -16.90 -10.56
CA ILE A 126 -10.85 -17.60 -9.27
C ILE A 126 -11.91 -17.00 -8.36
N SER A 127 -12.68 -17.85 -7.68
CA SER A 127 -13.68 -17.40 -6.72
C SER A 127 -13.00 -16.73 -5.52
N PRO A 128 -13.47 -15.56 -5.04
CA PRO A 128 -13.03 -14.98 -3.78
C PRO A 128 -13.20 -15.93 -2.59
N ASP A 129 -14.11 -16.89 -2.67
CA ASP A 129 -14.35 -17.91 -1.63
C ASP A 129 -13.31 -19.04 -1.66
N GLU A 130 -12.36 -18.97 -2.58
CA GLU A 130 -11.22 -19.89 -2.67
C GLU A 130 -9.91 -19.13 -2.41
N LYS A 131 -9.66 -18.08 -3.21
CA LYS A 131 -8.43 -17.27 -3.13
C LYS A 131 -8.70 -15.80 -3.42
N ILE A 132 -7.97 -14.96 -2.69
CA ILE A 132 -7.91 -13.51 -2.89
C ILE A 132 -6.45 -13.07 -2.97
N ALA A 133 -6.23 -11.84 -3.41
CA ALA A 133 -4.91 -11.22 -3.38
C ALA A 133 -4.88 -10.08 -2.36
N VAL A 134 -3.86 -10.04 -1.51
CA VAL A 134 -3.67 -9.04 -0.46
C VAL A 134 -2.37 -8.31 -0.72
N VAL A 135 -2.41 -6.98 -0.72
CA VAL A 135 -1.18 -6.18 -0.80
C VAL A 135 -0.45 -6.26 0.54
N VAL A 136 0.75 -6.84 0.54
CA VAL A 136 1.64 -6.91 1.70
C VAL A 136 3.02 -6.42 1.28
N ASN A 137 3.53 -5.36 1.91
CA ASN A 137 4.81 -4.73 1.57
C ASN A 137 4.96 -4.48 0.07
N ASN A 138 3.93 -3.88 -0.53
CA ASN A 138 3.86 -3.52 -1.96
C ASN A 138 3.77 -4.71 -2.94
N GLU A 139 3.67 -5.95 -2.45
CA GLU A 139 3.50 -7.14 -3.28
C GLU A 139 2.09 -7.71 -3.16
N TYR A 140 1.53 -8.22 -4.26
CA TYR A 140 0.24 -8.90 -4.29
C TYR A 140 0.42 -10.36 -3.86
N ARG A 141 0.28 -10.64 -2.56
CA ARG A 141 0.36 -11.99 -2.01
C ARG A 141 -0.97 -12.71 -2.18
N VAL A 142 -0.92 -14.00 -2.53
CA VAL A 142 -2.13 -14.84 -2.53
C VAL A 142 -2.54 -15.12 -1.08
N ALA A 143 -3.82 -15.04 -0.77
CA ALA A 143 -4.39 -15.56 0.47
C ALA A 143 -5.46 -16.61 0.15
N LYS A 144 -5.39 -17.77 0.81
CA LYS A 144 -6.33 -18.89 0.61
C LYS A 144 -7.31 -18.95 1.76
N ILE A 145 -8.56 -19.28 1.50
CA ILE A 145 -9.54 -19.49 2.57
C ILE A 145 -9.07 -20.59 3.53
N LYS A 146 -9.19 -20.34 4.82
CA LYS A 146 -8.94 -21.31 5.90
C LYS A 146 -10.18 -22.19 6.01
N LYS A 147 -10.03 -23.47 5.69
CA LYS A 147 -11.07 -24.49 5.90
C LYS A 147 -11.06 -24.96 7.34
#